data_AF-A0A948D915-F1
#
_entry.id   AF-A0A948D915-F1
#
_cell.length_a   1.000
_cell.length_b   1.000
_cell.length_c   1.000
_cell.angle_alpha   90.00
_cell.angle_beta   90.00
_cell.angle_gamma   90.00
#
_symmetry.space_group_name_H-M   'P 1'
#
loop_
_entity.id
_entity.type
_entity.pdbx_description
1 polymer ?
#
loop_
_entity_poly.entity_id
_entity_poly.type
_entity_poly.pdbx_seq_one_letter_code
_entity_poly.pdbx_strand_id
1 'polypeptide(L)'
;MSNELKGHIDEHMPHIDEMLAEQNIPIHKRFFIAGKLFVETAIQKSSFQSNDELLKSEVYRECILPLFNDWYFEKYGDLAKGLGRDVYSGVVLAYGQPVKLNIPATTNEVLEEGKLAKMTFPDHLQESENLEDLIEPKFKLSKMEESSVCELRSQIERVVALTRSINLDLNMASNVNQPASDMAQGIWSHFEKGISDMLSLKNERASIACWEFHLAIEKSIKVLIHSKSGSSKHGHNLEDLITHLSKFESGVDSSGLAGLPSDKEAIKLRYAEIIKTPIDAFKYYLVALEFVGDIVSRLEHKVGIKNASFTLKMAPWAK
;
A
#
# COMPACT_ATOMS: atom_id res chain seq x y z
N MET A 1 36.89 -12.82 1.57
CA MET A 1 36.88 -12.40 3.00
C MET A 1 37.10 -13.61 3.85
N SER A 2 37.83 -13.49 4.97
CA SER A 2 38.16 -14.64 5.81
C SER A 2 36.91 -15.18 6.51
N ASN A 3 36.87 -16.50 6.71
CA ASN A 3 35.85 -17.19 7.51
C ASN A 3 35.71 -16.61 8.94
N GLU A 4 36.69 -15.84 9.42
CA GLU A 4 36.70 -15.23 10.74
C GLU A 4 35.67 -14.11 10.88
N LEU A 5 35.49 -13.25 9.86
CA LEU A 5 34.48 -12.18 9.92
C LEU A 5 33.07 -12.77 10.01
N LYS A 6 32.79 -13.81 9.22
CA LYS A 6 31.50 -14.53 9.29
C LYS A 6 31.30 -15.12 10.69
N GLY A 7 32.32 -15.78 11.25
CA GLY A 7 32.26 -16.32 12.61
C GLY A 7 31.89 -15.27 13.68
N HIS A 8 32.52 -14.09 13.64
CA HIS A 8 32.19 -13.00 14.57
C HIS A 8 30.77 -12.43 14.37
N ILE A 9 30.30 -12.36 13.12
CA ILE A 9 28.90 -11.99 12.84
C ILE A 9 27.97 -13.03 13.46
N ASP A 10 28.19 -14.32 13.19
CA ASP A 10 27.37 -15.43 13.67
C ASP A 10 27.28 -15.47 15.21
N GLU A 11 28.34 -15.10 15.91
CA GLU A 11 28.38 -14.97 17.38
C GLU A 11 27.49 -13.83 17.92
N HIS A 12 27.46 -12.68 17.24
CA HIS A 12 26.70 -11.51 17.68
C HIS A 12 25.23 -11.53 17.22
N MET A 13 24.94 -12.19 16.11
CA MET A 13 23.64 -12.17 15.49
C MET A 13 22.46 -12.62 16.38
N PRO A 14 22.57 -13.67 17.23
CA PRO A 14 21.47 -14.06 18.10
C PRO A 14 20.97 -12.95 19.02
N HIS A 15 21.89 -12.18 19.62
CA HIS A 15 21.54 -11.07 20.51
C HIS A 15 20.97 -9.87 19.75
N ILE A 16 21.55 -9.55 18.59
CA ILE A 16 21.06 -8.46 17.74
C ILE A 16 19.64 -8.77 17.24
N ASP A 17 19.39 -9.99 16.78
CA ASP A 17 18.09 -10.42 16.27
C ASP A 17 17.02 -10.46 17.38
N GLU A 18 17.36 -10.91 18.59
CA GLU A 18 16.47 -10.86 19.75
C GLU A 18 16.05 -9.42 20.08
N MET A 19 17.01 -8.50 20.16
CA MET A 19 16.73 -7.08 20.38
C MET A 19 15.84 -6.49 19.27
N LEU A 20 16.09 -6.83 18.00
CA LEU A 20 15.26 -6.37 16.89
C LEU A 20 13.86 -7.00 16.91
N ALA A 21 13.72 -8.21 17.44
CA ALA A 21 12.43 -8.85 17.65
C ALA A 21 11.62 -8.14 18.74
N GLU A 22 12.23 -7.78 19.86
CA GLU A 22 11.59 -7.00 20.94
C GLU A 22 11.07 -5.65 20.45
N GLN A 23 11.75 -5.04 19.48
CA GLN A 23 11.34 -3.80 18.83
C GLN A 23 10.26 -3.98 17.75
N ASN A 24 9.73 -5.19 17.58
CA ASN A 24 8.74 -5.55 16.54
C ASN A 24 9.20 -5.23 15.11
N ILE A 25 10.52 -5.28 14.85
CA ILE A 25 11.03 -5.11 13.49
C ILE A 25 10.70 -6.36 12.67
N PRO A 26 10.08 -6.22 11.47
CA PRO A 26 9.82 -7.36 10.60
C PRO A 26 11.11 -8.06 10.15
N ILE A 27 11.14 -9.40 10.15
CA ILE A 27 12.33 -10.23 9.85
C ILE A 27 13.06 -9.75 8.59
N HIS A 28 12.33 -9.53 7.50
CA HIS A 28 12.88 -9.10 6.20
C HIS A 28 13.56 -7.72 6.21
N LYS A 29 13.31 -6.88 7.22
CA LYS A 29 13.98 -5.58 7.40
C LYS A 29 15.19 -5.67 8.32
N ARG A 30 15.31 -6.76 9.10
CA ARG A 30 16.29 -6.84 10.19
C ARG A 30 17.72 -6.90 9.70
N PHE A 31 18.00 -7.52 8.55
CA PHE A 31 19.39 -7.71 8.09
C PHE A 31 20.13 -6.38 7.87
N PHE A 32 19.47 -5.37 7.28
CA PHE A 32 20.04 -4.03 7.11
C PHE A 32 20.35 -3.37 8.46
N ILE A 33 19.43 -3.48 9.41
CA ILE A 33 19.56 -2.85 10.73
C ILE A 33 20.62 -3.58 11.56
N ALA A 34 20.67 -4.91 11.50
CA ALA A 34 21.66 -5.74 12.16
C ALA A 34 23.07 -5.44 11.65
N GLY A 35 23.26 -5.32 10.33
CA GLY A 35 24.55 -4.94 9.75
C GLY A 35 25.02 -3.57 10.23
N LYS A 36 24.11 -2.59 10.29
CA LYS A 36 24.42 -1.27 10.82
C LYS A 36 24.81 -1.31 12.30
N LEU A 37 24.02 -1.99 13.13
CA LEU A 37 24.28 -2.15 14.57
C LEU A 37 25.62 -2.83 14.82
N PHE A 38 25.94 -3.88 14.07
CA PHE A 38 27.22 -4.58 14.19
C PHE A 38 28.39 -3.64 13.87
N VAL A 39 28.30 -2.86 12.79
CA VAL A 39 29.35 -1.87 12.46
C VAL A 39 29.49 -0.83 13.57
N GLU A 40 28.37 -0.34 14.12
CA GLU A 40 28.38 0.69 15.15
C GLU A 40 28.89 0.19 16.51
N THR A 41 28.72 -1.08 16.83
CA THR A 41 28.97 -1.64 18.18
C THR A 41 30.17 -2.58 18.27
N ALA A 42 30.42 -3.37 17.22
CA ALA A 42 31.46 -4.41 17.23
C ALA A 42 32.74 -3.99 16.49
N ILE A 43 32.66 -3.09 15.51
CA ILE A 43 33.84 -2.61 14.78
C ILE A 43 34.48 -1.42 15.51
N GLN A 44 35.58 -1.70 16.20
CA GLN A 44 36.31 -0.69 17.00
C GLN A 44 37.43 0.01 16.21
N LYS A 45 38.05 -0.69 15.26
CA LYS A 45 39.12 -0.16 14.39
C LYS A 45 38.93 -0.70 12.98
N SER A 46 38.89 0.20 12.02
CA SER A 46 38.88 -0.14 10.60
C SER A 46 39.90 0.74 9.86
N SER A 47 40.18 0.41 8.60
CA SER A 47 40.99 1.26 7.72
C SER A 47 40.26 2.53 7.25
N PHE A 48 38.98 2.67 7.59
CA PHE A 48 38.17 3.84 7.29
C PHE A 48 38.29 4.88 8.42
N GLN A 49 38.09 6.15 8.10
CA GLN A 49 38.18 7.27 9.04
C GLN A 49 37.05 7.24 10.08
N SER A 50 35.93 6.58 9.77
CA SER A 50 34.80 6.41 10.69
C SER A 50 33.91 5.22 10.33
N ASN A 51 33.06 4.81 11.27
CA ASN A 51 32.02 3.81 11.02
C ASN A 51 30.99 4.30 9.99
N ASP A 52 30.70 5.60 9.92
CA ASP A 52 29.82 6.19 8.91
C ASP A 52 30.43 6.09 7.50
N GLU A 53 31.74 6.31 7.36
CA GLU A 53 32.44 6.09 6.10
C GLU A 53 32.42 4.61 5.68
N LEU A 54 32.65 3.69 6.63
CA LEU A 54 32.54 2.26 6.38
C LEU A 54 31.14 1.89 5.89
N LEU A 55 30.07 2.34 6.55
CA LEU A 55 28.69 2.07 6.15
C LEU A 55 28.36 2.58 4.74
N LYS A 56 29.02 3.66 4.29
CA LYS A 56 28.87 4.23 2.95
C LYS A 56 29.80 3.60 1.90
N SER A 57 30.75 2.76 2.31
CA SER A 57 31.73 2.15 1.41
C SER A 57 31.15 1.01 0.57
N GLU A 58 31.82 0.71 -0.55
CA GLU A 58 31.52 -0.50 -1.35
C GLU A 58 31.84 -1.77 -0.57
N VAL A 59 32.86 -1.76 0.30
CA VAL A 59 33.20 -2.92 1.15
C VAL A 59 32.02 -3.28 2.05
N TYR A 60 31.40 -2.32 2.72
CA TYR A 60 30.24 -2.67 3.55
C TYR A 60 29.09 -3.26 2.71
N ARG A 61 28.75 -2.61 1.59
CA ARG A 61 27.65 -3.05 0.72
C ARG A 61 27.91 -4.41 0.09
N GLU A 62 29.04 -4.60 -0.56
CA GLU A 62 29.28 -5.78 -1.40
C GLU A 62 29.86 -6.96 -0.63
N CYS A 63 30.41 -6.71 0.56
CA CYS A 63 31.20 -7.70 1.28
C CYS A 63 30.66 -8.00 2.69
N ILE A 64 30.24 -6.99 3.47
CA ILE A 64 29.80 -7.19 4.86
C ILE A 64 28.30 -7.46 4.94
N LEU A 65 27.48 -6.60 4.35
CA LEU A 65 26.02 -6.68 4.40
C LEU A 65 25.44 -8.01 3.87
N PRO A 66 26.00 -8.65 2.81
CA PRO A 66 25.53 -9.96 2.35
C PRO A 66 25.61 -11.04 3.43
N LEU A 67 26.61 -10.99 4.32
CA LEU A 67 26.75 -11.97 5.40
C LEU A 67 25.57 -11.92 6.39
N PHE A 68 25.04 -10.73 6.66
CA PHE A 68 23.83 -10.56 7.47
C PHE A 68 22.61 -11.10 6.74
N ASN A 69 22.48 -10.79 5.46
CA ASN A 69 21.40 -11.32 4.63
C ASN A 69 21.40 -12.86 4.66
N ASP A 70 22.55 -13.46 4.39
CA ASP A 70 22.74 -14.92 4.39
C ASP A 70 22.37 -15.53 5.74
N TRP A 71 22.81 -14.94 6.86
CA TRP A 71 22.43 -15.43 8.20
C TRP A 71 20.90 -15.44 8.42
N TYR A 72 20.21 -14.36 8.03
CA TYR A 72 18.75 -14.29 8.15
C TYR A 72 18.06 -15.30 7.23
N PHE A 73 18.56 -15.49 6.01
CA PHE A 73 18.04 -16.50 5.08
C PHE A 73 18.28 -17.93 5.58
N GLU A 74 19.47 -18.23 6.11
CA GLU A 74 19.79 -19.53 6.70
C GLU A 74 18.88 -19.83 7.90
N LYS A 75 18.59 -18.84 8.75
CA LYS A 75 17.76 -19.01 9.96
C LYS A 75 16.25 -19.05 9.67
N TYR A 76 15.75 -18.16 8.82
CA TYR A 76 14.32 -17.91 8.65
C TYR A 76 13.75 -18.34 7.29
N GLY A 77 14.60 -18.73 6.34
CA GLY A 77 14.19 -19.12 5.00
C GLY A 77 13.38 -18.03 4.28
N ASP A 78 12.26 -18.41 3.69
CA ASP A 78 11.41 -17.51 2.91
C ASP A 78 10.83 -16.33 3.72
N LEU A 79 10.77 -16.43 5.06
CA LEU A 79 10.33 -15.30 5.89
C LEU A 79 11.31 -14.11 5.83
N ALA A 80 12.57 -14.35 5.47
CA ALA A 80 13.59 -13.31 5.28
C ALA A 80 13.43 -12.56 3.95
N LYS A 81 12.75 -13.14 2.94
CA LYS A 81 12.49 -12.50 1.64
C LYS A 81 11.54 -11.30 1.74
N GLY A 82 10.78 -11.24 2.82
CA GLY A 82 9.67 -10.30 2.99
C GLY A 82 8.40 -10.78 2.31
N LEU A 83 7.29 -10.13 2.65
CA LEU A 83 6.12 -10.15 1.78
C LEU A 83 6.59 -9.48 0.49
N GLY A 84 6.33 -10.09 -0.67
CA GLY A 84 6.85 -9.62 -1.97
C GLY A 84 6.37 -8.22 -2.36
N ARG A 85 6.16 -7.96 -3.66
CA ARG A 85 5.63 -6.66 -4.11
C ARG A 85 4.40 -6.29 -3.27
N ASP A 86 4.33 -5.07 -2.75
CA ASP A 86 3.10 -4.59 -2.12
C ASP A 86 1.97 -4.71 -3.17
N VAL A 87 0.94 -5.47 -2.84
CA VAL A 87 -0.22 -5.71 -3.70
C VAL A 87 -1.44 -5.12 -3.01
N TYR A 88 -2.12 -4.23 -3.71
CA TYR A 88 -3.42 -3.71 -3.29
C TYR A 88 -4.53 -4.61 -3.82
N SER A 89 -5.59 -4.78 -3.05
CA SER A 89 -6.80 -5.43 -3.53
C SER A 89 -7.69 -4.43 -4.27
N GLY A 90 -8.19 -4.83 -5.43
CA GLY A 90 -9.31 -4.17 -6.10
C GLY A 90 -10.48 -5.14 -6.28
N VAL A 91 -11.63 -4.63 -6.71
CA VAL A 91 -12.77 -5.47 -7.12
C VAL A 91 -13.36 -4.96 -8.42
N VAL A 92 -13.79 -5.88 -9.26
CA VAL A 92 -14.57 -5.62 -10.49
C VAL A 92 -15.73 -6.61 -10.59
N LEU A 93 -16.69 -6.35 -11.48
CA LEU A 93 -17.75 -7.32 -11.78
C LEU A 93 -17.41 -8.12 -13.04
N ALA A 94 -17.30 -9.44 -12.88
CA ALA A 94 -17.25 -10.38 -13.98
C ALA A 94 -18.43 -11.35 -13.86
N TYR A 95 -19.16 -11.58 -14.96
CA TYR A 95 -20.36 -12.43 -14.97
C TYR A 95 -21.40 -12.04 -13.89
N GLY A 96 -21.52 -10.75 -13.58
CA GLY A 96 -22.42 -10.24 -12.56
C GLY A 96 -22.01 -10.59 -11.11
N GLN A 97 -20.76 -10.97 -10.88
CA GLN A 97 -20.23 -11.26 -9.54
C GLN A 97 -18.96 -10.45 -9.25
N PRO A 98 -18.77 -10.00 -7.99
CA PRO A 98 -17.51 -9.40 -7.55
C PRO A 98 -16.34 -10.38 -7.70
N VAL A 99 -15.28 -9.94 -8.36
CA VAL A 99 -14.02 -10.67 -8.52
C VAL A 99 -12.87 -9.78 -8.05
N LYS A 100 -11.91 -10.40 -7.37
CA LYS A 100 -10.76 -9.72 -6.81
C LYS A 100 -9.74 -9.36 -7.90
N LEU A 101 -9.13 -8.20 -7.75
CA LEU A 101 -7.90 -7.82 -8.43
C LEU A 101 -6.75 -7.79 -7.43
N ASN A 102 -5.60 -8.34 -7.84
CA ASN A 102 -4.31 -8.18 -7.19
C ASN A 102 -3.53 -7.14 -7.98
N ILE A 103 -3.49 -5.90 -7.47
CA ILE A 103 -2.93 -4.74 -8.16
C ILE A 103 -1.53 -4.46 -7.59
N PRO A 104 -0.44 -4.72 -8.33
CA PRO A 104 0.90 -4.41 -7.85
C PRO A 104 1.05 -2.90 -7.63
N ALA A 105 1.59 -2.51 -6.48
CA ALA A 105 1.91 -1.12 -6.14
C ALA A 105 3.04 -0.57 -7.03
N THR A 106 3.97 -1.44 -7.42
CA THR A 106 5.06 -1.12 -8.35
C THR A 106 5.18 -2.19 -9.44
N THR A 107 5.64 -1.75 -10.61
CA THR A 107 6.04 -2.65 -11.70
C THR A 107 7.56 -2.64 -11.83
N ASN A 108 8.12 -3.78 -12.23
CA ASN A 108 9.56 -3.95 -12.39
C ASN A 108 9.86 -4.53 -13.77
N GLU A 109 10.81 -3.94 -14.47
CA GLU A 109 11.32 -4.37 -15.76
C GLU A 109 12.83 -4.64 -15.62
N VAL A 110 13.28 -5.84 -15.99
CA VAL A 110 14.71 -6.17 -16.00
C VAL A 110 15.32 -5.58 -17.26
N LEU A 111 16.25 -4.63 -17.11
CA LEU A 111 16.96 -4.02 -18.24
C LEU A 111 18.23 -4.79 -18.59
N GLU A 112 18.95 -5.27 -17.56
CA GLU A 112 20.10 -6.14 -17.70
C GLU A 112 20.13 -7.13 -16.54
N GLU A 113 20.10 -8.43 -16.87
CA GLU A 113 20.01 -9.51 -15.90
C GLU A 113 21.13 -9.42 -14.86
N GLY A 114 20.73 -9.41 -13.57
CA GLY A 114 21.66 -9.30 -12.44
C GLY A 114 22.36 -7.95 -12.27
N LYS A 115 22.08 -6.94 -13.11
CA LYS A 115 22.73 -5.62 -13.01
C LYS A 115 21.77 -4.47 -12.86
N LEU A 116 20.76 -4.35 -13.72
CA LEU A 116 19.88 -3.19 -13.79
C LEU A 116 18.41 -3.61 -13.85
N ALA A 117 17.61 -2.99 -12.99
CA ALA A 117 16.16 -3.10 -13.01
C ALA A 117 15.54 -1.71 -13.03
N LYS A 118 14.47 -1.53 -13.79
CA LYS A 118 13.64 -0.32 -13.78
C LYS A 118 12.43 -0.59 -12.91
N MET A 119 12.28 0.20 -11.84
CA MET A 119 11.12 0.18 -10.97
C MET A 119 10.23 1.37 -11.31
N THR A 120 8.95 1.12 -11.52
CA THR A 120 7.95 2.15 -11.84
C THR A 120 6.89 2.20 -10.74
N PHE A 121 6.46 3.42 -10.39
CA PHE A 121 5.32 3.71 -9.52
C PHE A 121 4.13 4.12 -10.39
N PRO A 122 3.42 3.16 -11.00
CA PRO A 122 2.34 3.45 -11.92
C PRO A 122 1.16 4.10 -11.17
N ASP A 123 0.49 5.04 -11.83
CA ASP A 123 -0.80 5.60 -11.40
C ASP A 123 -1.98 5.11 -12.25
N HIS A 124 -1.70 4.25 -13.25
CA HIS A 124 -2.67 3.62 -14.16
C HIS A 124 -2.17 2.23 -14.60
N LEU A 125 -3.01 1.47 -15.31
CA LEU A 125 -2.65 0.19 -15.91
C LEU A 125 -1.58 0.40 -17.00
N GLN A 126 -0.44 -0.27 -16.89
CA GLN A 126 0.65 -0.16 -17.86
C GLN A 126 0.40 -1.05 -19.09
N GLU A 127 0.93 -0.65 -20.25
CA GLU A 127 0.81 -1.43 -21.49
C GLU A 127 1.42 -2.83 -21.39
N SER A 128 2.45 -2.99 -20.54
CA SER A 128 3.13 -4.25 -20.29
C SER A 128 2.37 -5.19 -19.34
N GLU A 129 1.32 -4.70 -18.67
CA GLU A 129 0.54 -5.50 -17.74
C GLU A 129 -0.55 -6.31 -18.45
N ASN A 130 -0.60 -7.60 -18.15
CA ASN A 130 -1.67 -8.46 -18.62
C ASN A 130 -2.85 -8.42 -17.62
N LEU A 131 -4.05 -8.10 -18.12
CA LEU A 131 -5.28 -8.06 -17.33
C LEU A 131 -5.56 -9.38 -16.61
N GLU A 132 -5.35 -10.52 -17.27
CA GLU A 132 -5.60 -11.85 -16.67
C GLU A 132 -4.69 -12.11 -15.48
N ASP A 133 -3.50 -11.50 -15.43
CA ASP A 133 -2.55 -11.65 -14.32
C ASP A 133 -2.98 -10.87 -13.06
N LEU A 134 -3.84 -9.86 -13.22
CA LEU A 134 -4.40 -9.11 -12.09
C LEU A 134 -5.59 -9.83 -11.44
N ILE A 135 -6.34 -10.64 -12.18
CA ILE A 135 -7.63 -11.20 -11.72
C ILE A 135 -7.43 -12.42 -10.79
N GLU A 136 -8.23 -12.52 -9.73
CA GLU A 136 -8.29 -13.68 -8.82
C GLU A 136 -9.76 -14.01 -8.43
N PRO A 137 -10.24 -15.26 -8.64
CA PRO A 137 -9.55 -16.40 -9.25
C PRO A 137 -9.35 -16.21 -10.76
N LYS A 138 -8.35 -16.89 -11.32
CA LYS A 138 -8.03 -16.83 -12.76
C LYS A 138 -9.16 -17.41 -13.61
N PHE A 139 -9.54 -16.70 -14.66
CA PHE A 139 -10.39 -17.21 -15.74
C PHE A 139 -9.96 -16.60 -17.08
N LYS A 140 -10.34 -17.25 -18.19
CA LYS A 140 -9.96 -16.82 -19.53
C LYS A 140 -10.95 -15.80 -20.07
N LEU A 141 -10.48 -14.60 -20.42
CA LEU A 141 -11.30 -13.55 -21.02
C LEU A 141 -11.82 -13.96 -22.40
N SER A 142 -11.10 -14.83 -23.12
CA SER A 142 -11.52 -15.38 -24.41
C SER A 142 -12.81 -16.21 -24.37
N LYS A 143 -13.34 -16.53 -23.18
CA LYS A 143 -14.62 -17.21 -22.98
C LYS A 143 -15.79 -16.25 -22.69
N MET A 144 -15.54 -14.95 -22.58
CA MET A 144 -16.56 -13.93 -22.40
C MET A 144 -17.04 -13.40 -23.74
N GLU A 145 -18.25 -12.85 -23.78
CA GLU A 145 -18.71 -12.05 -24.92
C GLU A 145 -17.85 -10.78 -25.05
N GLU A 146 -17.60 -10.34 -26.28
CA GLU A 146 -16.71 -9.19 -26.57
C GLU A 146 -17.13 -7.91 -25.83
N SER A 147 -18.43 -7.62 -25.79
CA SER A 147 -18.98 -6.49 -25.04
C SER A 147 -18.68 -6.57 -23.54
N SER A 148 -18.79 -7.76 -22.96
CA SER A 148 -18.49 -8.01 -21.54
C SER A 148 -16.99 -7.91 -21.26
N VAL A 149 -16.14 -8.31 -22.20
CA VAL A 149 -14.68 -8.12 -22.10
C VAL A 149 -14.33 -6.63 -22.11
N CYS A 150 -14.93 -5.85 -23.01
CA CYS A 150 -14.72 -4.40 -23.07
C CYS A 150 -15.16 -3.71 -21.77
N GLU A 151 -16.33 -4.07 -21.23
CA GLU A 151 -16.81 -3.53 -19.96
C GLU A 151 -15.89 -3.90 -18.79
N LEU A 152 -15.50 -5.17 -18.68
CA LEU A 152 -14.59 -5.64 -17.63
C LEU A 152 -13.23 -4.95 -17.72
N ARG A 153 -12.67 -4.79 -18.93
CA ARG A 153 -11.42 -4.06 -19.16
C ARG A 153 -11.52 -2.62 -18.65
N SER A 154 -12.58 -1.90 -19.01
CA SER A 154 -12.80 -0.52 -18.56
C SER A 154 -12.93 -0.43 -17.04
N GLN A 155 -13.62 -1.38 -16.41
CA GLN A 155 -13.69 -1.47 -14.95
C GLN A 155 -12.31 -1.68 -14.32
N ILE A 156 -11.51 -2.62 -14.85
CA ILE A 156 -10.15 -2.90 -14.36
C ILE A 156 -9.27 -1.66 -14.49
N GLU A 157 -9.25 -1.01 -15.66
CA GLU A 157 -8.46 0.20 -15.90
C GLU A 157 -8.79 1.31 -14.88
N ARG A 158 -10.08 1.57 -14.66
CA ARG A 158 -10.55 2.56 -13.68
C ARG A 158 -10.16 2.19 -12.25
N VAL A 159 -10.41 0.95 -11.83
CA VAL A 159 -10.12 0.49 -10.46
C VAL A 159 -8.62 0.48 -10.19
N VAL A 160 -7.80 0.03 -11.15
CA VAL A 160 -6.34 0.05 -11.07
C VAL A 160 -5.83 1.48 -10.93
N ALA A 161 -6.31 2.40 -11.77
CA ALA A 161 -5.87 3.78 -11.74
C ALA A 161 -6.22 4.49 -10.41
N LEU A 162 -7.46 4.35 -9.95
CA LEU A 162 -7.89 4.92 -8.67
C LEU A 162 -7.13 4.32 -7.49
N THR A 163 -7.01 2.99 -7.43
CA THR A 163 -6.30 2.28 -6.36
C THR A 163 -4.85 2.76 -6.25
N ARG A 164 -4.13 2.80 -7.38
CA ARG A 164 -2.73 3.25 -7.41
C ARG A 164 -2.61 4.72 -7.05
N SER A 165 -3.42 5.58 -7.66
CA SER A 165 -3.39 7.02 -7.41
C SER A 165 -3.66 7.35 -5.95
N ILE A 166 -4.69 6.74 -5.34
CA ILE A 166 -5.01 6.93 -3.92
C ILE A 166 -3.80 6.58 -3.05
N ASN A 167 -3.21 5.41 -3.26
CA ASN A 167 -2.09 4.97 -2.44
C ASN A 167 -0.82 5.80 -2.68
N LEU A 168 -0.56 6.26 -3.91
CA LEU A 168 0.56 7.17 -4.18
C LEU A 168 0.36 8.52 -3.48
N ASP A 169 -0.83 9.11 -3.58
CA ASP A 169 -1.15 10.40 -2.97
C ASP A 169 -1.08 10.32 -1.43
N LEU A 170 -1.67 9.27 -0.83
CA LEU A 170 -1.59 9.04 0.62
C LEU A 170 -0.14 8.86 1.11
N ASN A 171 0.70 8.12 0.38
CA ASN A 171 2.10 7.92 0.75
C ASN A 171 2.95 9.18 0.58
N MET A 172 2.60 10.05 -0.36
CA MET A 172 3.34 11.29 -0.67
C MET A 172 2.82 12.52 0.07
N ALA A 173 1.70 12.40 0.79
CA ALA A 173 1.09 13.49 1.53
C ALA A 173 2.10 14.13 2.52
N SER A 174 2.17 15.45 2.50
CA SER A 174 3.01 16.28 3.37
C SER A 174 2.14 17.15 4.29
N ASN A 175 2.77 17.77 5.29
CA ASN A 175 2.11 18.68 6.23
C ASN A 175 0.94 18.04 7.00
N VAL A 176 1.04 16.74 7.22
CA VAL A 176 0.12 15.95 8.06
C VAL A 176 0.85 15.63 9.37
N ASN A 177 0.33 16.08 10.51
CA ASN A 177 0.89 15.71 11.81
C ASN A 177 0.65 14.21 12.10
N GLN A 178 1.28 13.67 13.15
CA GLN A 178 1.21 12.23 13.44
C GLN A 178 -0.24 11.69 13.52
N PRO A 179 -1.20 12.32 14.25
CA PRO A 179 -2.57 11.82 14.29
C PRO A 179 -3.28 11.75 12.94
N ALA A 180 -3.09 12.75 12.08
CA ALA A 180 -3.70 12.75 10.76
C ALA A 180 -2.96 11.81 9.78
N SER A 181 -1.66 11.57 10.00
CA SER A 181 -0.87 10.59 9.26
C SER A 181 -1.34 9.17 9.56
N ASP A 182 -1.55 8.85 10.84
CA ASP A 182 -2.13 7.57 11.28
C ASP A 182 -3.53 7.36 10.69
N MET A 183 -4.33 8.43 10.62
CA MET A 183 -5.65 8.39 9.98
C MET A 183 -5.56 8.12 8.48
N ALA A 184 -4.63 8.79 7.78
CA ALA A 184 -4.39 8.64 6.35
C ALA A 184 -3.97 7.20 5.99
N GLN A 185 -3.03 6.62 6.75
CA GLN A 185 -2.61 5.22 6.59
C GLN A 185 -3.77 4.22 6.80
N GLY A 186 -4.74 4.58 7.65
CA GLY A 186 -5.93 3.77 7.89
C GLY A 186 -6.97 3.81 6.77
N ILE A 187 -6.92 4.74 5.81
CA ILE A 187 -7.95 4.88 4.75
C ILE A 187 -7.97 3.64 3.86
N TRP A 188 -6.81 3.22 3.34
CA TRP A 188 -6.77 2.04 2.46
C TRP A 188 -7.09 0.73 3.20
N SER A 189 -6.76 0.66 4.49
CA SER A 189 -7.12 -0.50 5.32
C SER A 189 -8.64 -0.74 5.38
N HIS A 190 -9.45 0.32 5.35
CA HIS A 190 -10.91 0.19 5.25
C HIS A 190 -11.36 -0.32 3.88
N PHE A 191 -10.70 0.10 2.78
CA PHE A 191 -10.97 -0.49 1.46
C PHE A 191 -10.65 -1.98 1.42
N GLU A 192 -9.47 -2.40 1.90
CA GLU A 192 -9.09 -3.82 1.96
C GLU A 192 -10.10 -4.65 2.76
N LYS A 193 -10.55 -4.13 3.91
CA LYS A 193 -11.56 -4.81 4.73
C LYS A 193 -12.90 -4.92 4.01
N GLY A 194 -13.38 -3.82 3.43
CA GLY A 194 -14.64 -3.80 2.69
C GLY A 194 -14.61 -4.70 1.46
N ILE A 195 -13.50 -4.73 0.73
CA ILE A 195 -13.26 -5.64 -0.40
C ILE A 195 -13.36 -7.09 0.07
N SER A 196 -12.66 -7.45 1.15
CA SER A 196 -12.69 -8.80 1.71
C SER A 196 -14.11 -9.23 2.12
N ASP A 197 -14.86 -8.37 2.80
CA ASP A 197 -16.23 -8.68 3.21
C ASP A 197 -17.17 -8.78 2.00
N MET A 198 -17.03 -7.92 0.98
CA MET A 198 -17.81 -7.99 -0.26
C MET A 198 -17.54 -9.29 -1.05
N LEU A 199 -16.28 -9.71 -1.13
CA LEU A 199 -15.87 -10.94 -1.82
C LEU A 199 -16.32 -12.23 -1.10
N SER A 200 -16.81 -12.13 0.15
CA SER A 200 -17.45 -13.27 0.82
C SER A 200 -18.81 -13.65 0.22
N LEU A 201 -19.38 -12.77 -0.63
CA LEU A 201 -20.68 -12.90 -1.29
C LEU A 201 -21.88 -13.05 -0.34
N LYS A 202 -21.70 -12.72 0.95
CA LYS A 202 -22.76 -12.73 1.96
C LYS A 202 -23.34 -11.34 2.15
N ASN A 203 -24.66 -11.22 2.20
CA ASN A 203 -25.33 -9.91 2.26
C ASN A 203 -25.02 -9.15 3.56
N GLU A 204 -24.94 -9.83 4.70
CA GLU A 204 -24.58 -9.20 5.97
C GLU A 204 -23.14 -8.65 5.95
N ARG A 205 -22.24 -9.32 5.22
CA ARG A 205 -20.86 -8.87 5.02
C ARG A 205 -20.79 -7.73 4.01
N ALA A 206 -21.60 -7.76 2.95
CA ALA A 206 -21.73 -6.65 2.01
C ALA A 206 -22.23 -5.37 2.69
N SER A 207 -23.14 -5.46 3.66
CA SER A 207 -23.52 -4.32 4.51
C SER A 207 -22.34 -3.77 5.31
N ILE A 208 -21.53 -4.64 5.93
CA ILE A 208 -20.32 -4.22 6.65
C ILE A 208 -19.32 -3.57 5.67
N ALA A 209 -19.20 -4.07 4.44
CA ALA A 209 -18.34 -3.46 3.43
C ALA A 209 -18.75 -2.02 3.12
N CYS A 210 -20.04 -1.74 2.96
CA CYS A 210 -20.55 -0.37 2.79
C CYS A 210 -20.16 0.54 3.98
N TRP A 211 -20.19 0.02 5.21
CA TRP A 211 -19.73 0.76 6.39
C TRP A 211 -18.24 1.08 6.32
N GLU A 212 -17.40 0.11 5.94
CA GLU A 212 -15.96 0.34 5.80
C GLU A 212 -15.65 1.40 4.73
N PHE A 213 -16.30 1.33 3.58
CA PHE A 213 -16.16 2.35 2.54
C PHE A 213 -16.65 3.73 2.98
N HIS A 214 -17.71 3.80 3.79
CA HIS A 214 -18.16 5.05 4.39
C HIS A 214 -17.09 5.65 5.32
N LEU A 215 -16.44 4.83 6.15
CA LEU A 215 -15.34 5.28 7.00
C LEU A 215 -14.12 5.75 6.20
N ALA A 216 -13.82 5.12 5.05
CA ALA A 216 -12.75 5.56 4.17
C ALA A 216 -13.02 6.99 3.64
N ILE A 217 -14.26 7.27 3.21
CA ILE A 217 -14.72 8.62 2.81
C ILE A 217 -14.63 9.60 3.98
N GLU A 218 -15.15 9.23 5.15
CA GLU A 218 -15.13 10.09 6.34
C GLU A 218 -13.69 10.49 6.72
N LYS A 219 -12.78 9.51 6.73
CA LYS A 219 -11.37 9.73 7.07
C LYS A 219 -10.65 10.58 6.03
N SER A 220 -10.88 10.36 4.73
CA SER A 220 -10.22 11.19 3.70
C SER A 220 -10.58 12.67 3.85
N ILE A 221 -11.86 12.98 4.09
CA ILE A 221 -12.32 14.36 4.34
C ILE A 221 -11.64 14.94 5.58
N LYS A 222 -11.60 14.18 6.68
CA LYS A 222 -10.97 14.63 7.94
C LYS A 222 -9.47 14.88 7.79
N VAL A 223 -8.75 14.02 7.06
CA VAL A 223 -7.34 14.20 6.76
C VAL A 223 -7.12 15.49 5.97
N LEU A 224 -7.96 15.77 4.96
CA LEU A 224 -7.86 17.01 4.18
C LEU A 224 -8.19 18.25 5.01
N ILE A 225 -9.26 18.24 5.82
CA ILE A 225 -9.57 19.33 6.77
C ILE A 225 -8.38 19.59 7.69
N HIS A 226 -7.79 18.52 8.23
CA HIS A 226 -6.65 18.64 9.11
C HIS A 226 -5.42 19.22 8.39
N SER A 227 -5.11 18.74 7.18
CA SER A 227 -4.00 19.26 6.37
C SER A 227 -4.14 20.75 6.10
N LYS A 228 -5.37 21.24 5.84
CA LYS A 228 -5.64 22.65 5.51
C LYS A 228 -5.79 23.58 6.73
N SER A 229 -6.32 23.08 7.85
CA SER A 229 -6.63 23.91 9.02
C SER A 229 -5.69 23.71 10.21
N GLY A 230 -4.88 22.65 10.22
CA GLY A 230 -4.09 22.23 11.37
C GLY A 230 -4.92 21.63 12.51
N SER A 231 -6.23 21.42 12.33
CA SER A 231 -7.14 20.93 13.36
C SER A 231 -8.07 19.82 12.85
N SER A 232 -8.42 18.87 13.72
CA SER A 232 -9.35 17.79 13.39
C SER A 232 -10.80 18.21 13.64
N LYS A 233 -11.70 17.81 12.74
CA LYS A 233 -13.15 17.92 12.97
C LYS A 233 -13.71 16.61 13.53
N HIS A 234 -14.42 16.70 14.65
CA HIS A 234 -15.20 15.59 15.21
C HIS A 234 -16.60 15.52 14.59
N GLY A 235 -17.14 14.31 14.49
CA GLY A 235 -18.42 13.98 13.86
C GLY A 235 -18.27 12.94 12.75
N HIS A 236 -19.38 12.30 12.37
CA HIS A 236 -19.43 11.23 11.36
C HIS A 236 -20.30 11.59 10.14
N ASN A 237 -21.04 12.70 10.21
CA ASN A 237 -21.90 13.12 9.12
C ASN A 237 -21.08 13.70 7.96
N LEU A 238 -21.18 13.06 6.78
CA LEU A 238 -20.41 13.46 5.60
C LEU A 238 -20.80 14.85 5.08
N GLU A 239 -22.08 15.23 5.12
CA GLU A 239 -22.56 16.55 4.67
C GLU A 239 -22.01 17.67 5.57
N ASP A 240 -22.02 17.46 6.89
CA ASP A 240 -21.43 18.40 7.85
C ASP A 240 -19.92 18.53 7.63
N LEU A 241 -19.23 17.41 7.37
CA LEU A 241 -17.78 17.41 7.11
C LEU A 241 -17.45 18.14 5.81
N ILE A 242 -18.22 17.94 4.74
CA ILE A 242 -18.04 18.62 3.45
C ILE A 242 -18.35 20.10 3.57
N THR A 243 -19.43 20.45 4.26
CA THR A 243 -19.79 21.84 4.55
C THR A 243 -18.68 22.53 5.34
N HIS A 244 -18.06 21.82 6.28
CA HIS A 244 -16.91 22.34 7.02
C HIS A 244 -15.66 22.48 6.14
N LEU A 245 -15.36 21.47 5.31
CA LEU A 245 -14.23 21.48 4.38
C LEU A 245 -14.32 22.64 3.38
N SER A 246 -15.53 23.02 2.95
CA SER A 246 -15.75 24.13 2.00
C SER A 246 -15.22 25.49 2.47
N LYS A 247 -14.94 25.64 3.78
CA LYS A 247 -14.31 26.83 4.36
C LYS A 247 -12.82 26.95 4.03
N PHE A 248 -12.18 25.85 3.66
CA PHE A 248 -10.73 25.76 3.45
C PHE A 248 -10.37 25.31 2.04
N GLU A 249 -11.23 24.52 1.40
CA GLU A 249 -11.00 23.94 0.07
C GLU A 249 -12.27 24.10 -0.78
N SER A 250 -12.14 24.68 -1.97
CA SER A 250 -13.26 24.90 -2.89
C SER A 250 -13.29 23.85 -4.00
N GLY A 251 -14.46 23.68 -4.64
CA GLY A 251 -14.59 22.81 -5.80
C GLY A 251 -14.59 21.31 -5.49
N VAL A 252 -14.85 20.91 -4.23
CA VAL A 252 -15.16 19.52 -3.89
C VAL A 252 -16.56 19.19 -4.37
N ASP A 253 -16.68 18.29 -5.34
CA ASP A 253 -17.97 17.81 -5.82
C ASP A 253 -18.48 16.67 -4.93
N SER A 254 -19.57 16.94 -4.21
CA SER A 254 -20.22 15.98 -3.32
C SER A 254 -21.48 15.36 -3.93
N SER A 255 -21.82 15.69 -5.17
CA SER A 255 -23.03 15.20 -5.83
C SER A 255 -23.07 13.67 -5.90
N GLY A 256 -21.92 13.03 -6.11
CA GLY A 256 -21.77 11.57 -6.10
C GLY A 256 -22.10 10.91 -4.76
N LEU A 257 -22.08 11.67 -3.66
CA LEU A 257 -22.38 11.15 -2.31
C LEU A 257 -23.88 11.17 -1.98
N ALA A 258 -24.71 11.88 -2.74
CA ALA A 258 -26.14 12.04 -2.45
C ALA A 258 -26.92 10.71 -2.42
N GLY A 259 -26.37 9.64 -3.03
CA GLY A 259 -26.94 8.29 -3.00
C GLY A 259 -26.40 7.39 -1.86
N LEU A 260 -25.51 7.90 -1.02
CA LEU A 260 -24.93 7.14 0.09
C LEU A 260 -25.77 7.27 1.37
N PRO A 261 -25.72 6.27 2.28
CA PRO A 261 -26.37 6.33 3.58
C PRO A 261 -25.92 7.54 4.38
N SER A 262 -26.88 8.13 5.09
CA SER A 262 -26.59 9.05 6.20
C SER A 262 -25.73 8.37 7.28
N ASP A 263 -25.14 9.15 8.18
CA ASP A 263 -24.37 8.63 9.32
C ASP A 263 -25.16 7.60 10.16
N LYS A 264 -26.44 7.88 10.42
CA LYS A 264 -27.35 6.96 11.13
C LYS A 264 -27.56 5.66 10.37
N GLU A 265 -27.71 5.72 9.05
CA GLU A 265 -27.89 4.53 8.22
C GLU A 265 -26.58 3.76 8.04
N ALA A 266 -25.44 4.44 7.97
CA ALA A 266 -24.12 3.83 7.95
C ALA A 266 -23.88 3.00 9.23
N ILE A 267 -24.27 3.52 10.40
CA ILE A 267 -24.21 2.76 11.65
C ILE A 267 -25.08 1.50 11.58
N LYS A 268 -26.28 1.57 11.00
CA LYS A 268 -27.15 0.40 10.82
C LYS A 268 -26.56 -0.65 9.88
N LEU A 269 -25.81 -0.23 8.86
CA LEU A 269 -25.09 -1.16 7.97
C LEU A 269 -24.03 -1.96 8.73
N ARG A 270 -23.31 -1.33 9.68
CA ARG A 270 -22.32 -2.01 10.53
C ARG A 270 -22.92 -3.16 11.34
N TYR A 271 -24.14 -2.98 11.85
CA TYR A 271 -24.85 -4.00 12.63
C TYR A 271 -25.73 -4.92 11.78
N ALA A 272 -25.64 -4.82 10.45
CA ALA A 272 -26.48 -5.56 9.51
C ALA A 272 -27.99 -5.37 9.74
N GLU A 273 -28.40 -4.21 10.27
CA GLU A 273 -29.81 -3.82 10.40
C GLU A 273 -30.39 -3.34 9.07
N ILE A 274 -29.53 -2.81 8.19
CA ILE A 274 -29.81 -2.59 6.77
C ILE A 274 -29.00 -3.62 5.98
N ILE A 275 -29.68 -4.38 5.12
CA ILE A 275 -29.04 -5.42 4.31
C ILE A 275 -28.75 -4.89 2.90
N LYS A 276 -27.52 -5.10 2.44
CA LYS A 276 -27.06 -4.78 1.09
C LYS A 276 -26.62 -6.05 0.37
N THR A 277 -26.80 -6.09 -0.94
CA THR A 277 -26.22 -7.17 -1.76
C THR A 277 -24.75 -6.86 -2.07
N PRO A 278 -23.94 -7.86 -2.44
CA PRO A 278 -22.58 -7.60 -2.93
C PRO A 278 -22.52 -6.63 -4.12
N ILE A 279 -23.57 -6.58 -4.95
CA ILE A 279 -23.68 -5.65 -6.07
C ILE A 279 -23.94 -4.21 -5.59
N ASP A 280 -24.76 -4.03 -4.56
CA ASP A 280 -24.96 -2.72 -3.95
C ASP A 280 -23.66 -2.23 -3.28
N ALA A 281 -22.95 -3.12 -2.59
CA ALA A 281 -21.65 -2.81 -2.00
C ALA A 281 -20.60 -2.46 -3.06
N PHE A 282 -20.63 -3.12 -4.22
CA PHE A 282 -19.74 -2.78 -5.34
C PHE A 282 -20.00 -1.39 -5.91
N LYS A 283 -21.28 -1.00 -6.08
CA LYS A 283 -21.62 0.37 -6.50
C LYS A 283 -21.13 1.39 -5.48
N TYR A 284 -21.29 1.08 -4.19
CA TYR A 284 -20.81 1.90 -3.10
C TYR A 284 -19.28 2.05 -3.10
N TYR A 285 -18.57 0.94 -3.33
CA TYR A 285 -17.11 0.90 -3.48
C TYR A 285 -16.61 1.81 -4.58
N LEU A 286 -17.24 1.82 -5.76
CA LEU A 286 -16.84 2.68 -6.87
C LEU A 286 -17.00 4.17 -6.52
N VAL A 287 -18.13 4.56 -5.91
CA VAL A 287 -18.33 5.94 -5.44
C VAL A 287 -17.28 6.33 -4.41
N ALA A 288 -16.99 5.42 -3.46
CA ALA A 288 -15.98 5.65 -2.45
C ALA A 288 -14.57 5.81 -3.05
N LEU A 289 -14.18 4.97 -4.02
CA LEU A 289 -12.90 5.10 -4.70
C LEU A 289 -12.76 6.45 -5.39
N GLU A 290 -13.78 6.88 -6.14
CA GLU A 290 -13.71 8.15 -6.87
C GLU A 290 -13.64 9.34 -5.94
N PHE A 291 -14.52 9.38 -4.94
CA PHE A 291 -14.56 10.49 -4.01
C PHE A 291 -13.29 10.54 -3.15
N VAL A 292 -12.82 9.40 -2.64
CA VAL A 292 -11.55 9.34 -1.90
C VAL A 292 -10.40 9.75 -2.81
N GLY A 293 -10.36 9.29 -4.06
CA GLY A 293 -9.37 9.68 -5.07
C GLY A 293 -9.32 11.19 -5.28
N ASP A 294 -10.46 11.85 -5.48
CA ASP A 294 -10.53 13.32 -5.59
C ASP A 294 -10.00 13.99 -4.32
N ILE A 295 -10.47 13.57 -3.13
CA ILE A 295 -10.08 14.17 -1.86
C ILE A 295 -8.59 14.05 -1.58
N VAL A 296 -7.99 12.85 -1.75
CA VAL A 296 -6.57 12.64 -1.44
C VAL A 296 -5.66 13.34 -2.45
N SER A 297 -6.09 13.49 -3.72
CA SER A 297 -5.34 14.24 -4.72
C SER A 297 -5.18 15.74 -4.41
N ARG A 298 -6.02 16.27 -3.52
CA ARG A 298 -6.00 17.68 -3.04
C ARG A 298 -5.10 17.90 -1.82
N LEU A 299 -4.55 16.83 -1.26
CA LEU A 299 -3.54 16.95 -0.20
C LEU A 299 -2.29 17.66 -0.75
N GLU A 300 -1.56 18.31 0.14
CA GLU A 300 -0.22 18.77 -0.23
C GLU A 300 0.70 17.56 -0.32
N HIS A 301 1.55 17.52 -1.35
CA HIS A 301 2.45 16.40 -1.59
C HIS A 301 3.89 16.86 -1.48
N LYS A 302 4.74 16.06 -0.83
CA LYS A 302 6.18 16.34 -0.73
C LYS A 302 6.87 16.19 -2.09
N VAL A 303 6.50 15.14 -2.83
CA VAL A 303 7.03 14.77 -4.14
C VAL A 303 5.91 14.11 -4.94
N GLY A 304 5.72 14.48 -6.19
CA GLY A 304 4.84 13.75 -7.11
C GLY A 304 5.60 12.60 -7.77
N ILE A 305 5.17 11.36 -7.54
CA ILE A 305 5.79 10.16 -8.14
C ILE A 305 4.85 9.37 -9.06
N LYS A 306 3.74 9.98 -9.48
CA LYS A 306 2.77 9.37 -10.40
C LYS A 306 3.45 9.01 -11.73
N ASN A 307 3.42 7.72 -12.05
CA ASN A 307 4.11 7.11 -13.19
C ASN A 307 5.64 7.34 -13.23
N ALA A 308 6.25 7.67 -12.10
CA ALA A 308 7.70 7.87 -12.03
C ALA A 308 8.42 6.52 -12.16
N SER A 309 9.55 6.52 -12.86
CA SER A 309 10.39 5.34 -13.05
C SER A 309 11.83 5.61 -12.62
N PHE A 310 12.43 4.65 -11.95
CA PHE A 310 13.80 4.72 -11.44
C PHE A 310 14.59 3.52 -11.92
N THR A 311 15.76 3.76 -12.52
CA THR A 311 16.70 2.70 -12.85
C THR A 311 17.59 2.44 -11.64
N LEU A 312 17.55 1.21 -11.14
CA LEU A 312 18.25 0.77 -9.95
C LEU A 312 19.36 -0.22 -10.35
N LYS A 313 20.54 -0.03 -9.77
CA LYS A 313 21.59 -1.06 -9.79
C LYS A 313 21.18 -2.15 -8.81
N MET A 314 21.10 -3.39 -9.29
CA MET A 314 20.76 -4.54 -8.46
C MET A 314 21.82 -4.71 -7.36
N ALA A 315 21.34 -4.96 -6.15
CA ALA A 315 22.24 -5.25 -5.05
C ALA A 315 22.95 -6.59 -5.30
N PRO A 316 24.27 -6.71 -5.02
CA PRO A 316 25.03 -7.94 -5.24
C PRO A 316 24.44 -9.19 -4.56
N TRP A 317 23.69 -8.99 -3.47
CA TRP A 317 23.04 -10.04 -2.67
C TRP A 317 21.58 -10.32 -3.05
N ALA A 318 20.99 -9.57 -3.99
CA ALA A 318 19.61 -9.76 -4.45
C ALA A 318 19.51 -10.78 -5.60
N LYS A 319 20.36 -11.81 -5.58
CA LYS A 319 20.43 -12.87 -6.61
C LYS A 319 19.44 -13.99 -6.35
#